data_AF-A0AAW6LTR8-F1
#
_entry.id   AF-A0AAW6LTR8-F1
#
_cell.length_a   1.000
_cell.length_b   1.000
_cell.length_c   1.000
_cell.angle_alpha   90.00
_cell.angle_beta   90.00
_cell.angle_gamma   90.00
#
_symmetry.space_group_name_H-M   'P 1'
#
loop_
_entity.id
_entity.type
_entity.pdbx_description
1 polymer ?
#
loop_
_entity_poly.entity_id
_entity_poly.type
_entity_poly.pdbx_seq_one_letter_code
_entity_poly.pdbx_strand_id
1 'polypeptide(L)'
;MITRSSGQHVFIALGTPWLDAVVAFLEPRARVDPWIMRGKMAIGDLLVTVLDTTPRTLLCIETVAAPFDGTSPIEVDERPYELHGLPTVPELEQRWSITFPTDPGPVDDALADRILTAGQSHYAHYFGDIDTLDPTSTAAHARTLMNERGNCTGCGSPMPLRKFNSSDRLHFHSASRIFRQAEPGDDYPAVLCRKCTGRMATSGHTNFIDYMLAKNPPCPHCGAHRTAQCAPGMPVHPFDHLPWLAVTGCVVGPDTPEWTCRACSHSWGQMFPPDHPQHD
;
A
#
# COMPACT_ATOMS: atom_id res chain seq x y z
N MET A 1 -15.08 6.72 14.91
CA MET A 1 -16.18 5.84 14.49
C MET A 1 -16.88 6.57 13.37
N ILE A 2 -16.89 6.00 12.16
CA ILE A 2 -17.59 6.53 11.01
C ILE A 2 -19.07 6.24 11.26
N THR A 3 -19.76 7.20 11.84
CA THR A 3 -21.20 7.18 12.05
C THR A 3 -21.81 8.31 11.26
N ARG A 4 -22.89 8.04 10.55
CA ARG A 4 -23.62 9.09 9.85
C ARG A 4 -24.53 9.86 10.81
N SER A 5 -24.63 11.15 10.60
CA SER A 5 -25.56 12.06 11.28
C SER A 5 -26.98 11.88 10.73
N SER A 6 -27.98 12.36 11.47
CA SER A 6 -29.37 12.34 10.99
C SER A 6 -29.50 13.10 9.67
N GLY A 7 -30.10 12.47 8.67
CA GLY A 7 -30.29 13.04 7.32
C GLY A 7 -29.07 12.94 6.39
N GLN A 8 -27.98 12.31 6.83
CA GLN A 8 -26.81 12.02 6.00
C GLN A 8 -27.01 10.70 5.23
N HIS A 9 -26.79 10.75 3.92
CA HIS A 9 -26.94 9.61 3.02
C HIS A 9 -25.57 9.01 2.66
N VAL A 10 -25.59 7.74 2.25
CA VAL A 10 -24.39 7.00 1.83
C VAL A 10 -24.52 6.61 0.36
N PHE A 11 -23.44 6.78 -0.38
CA PHE A 11 -23.34 6.46 -1.80
C PHE A 11 -22.16 5.50 -2.04
N ILE A 12 -22.31 4.59 -3.00
CA ILE A 12 -21.20 3.82 -3.55
C ILE A 12 -20.67 4.51 -4.82
N ALA A 13 -19.36 4.76 -4.85
CA ALA A 13 -18.62 5.05 -6.07
C ALA A 13 -17.86 3.80 -6.54
N LEU A 14 -17.73 3.63 -7.85
CA LEU A 14 -16.93 2.58 -8.46
C LEU A 14 -15.72 3.20 -9.18
N GLY A 15 -14.52 2.80 -8.77
CA GLY A 15 -13.28 3.09 -9.49
C GLY A 15 -12.99 2.00 -10.53
N THR A 16 -13.12 2.34 -11.81
CA THR A 16 -12.93 1.40 -12.93
C THR A 16 -12.28 2.10 -14.14
N PRO A 17 -11.22 1.53 -14.74
CA PRO A 17 -10.45 0.37 -14.27
C PRO A 17 -9.71 0.65 -12.94
N TRP A 18 -9.47 -0.39 -12.12
CA TRP A 18 -8.95 -0.24 -10.76
C TRP A 18 -7.59 0.44 -10.73
N LEU A 19 -6.74 0.17 -11.73
CA LEU A 19 -5.39 0.72 -11.78
C LEU A 19 -5.45 2.22 -12.01
N ASP A 20 -6.32 2.67 -12.92
CA ASP A 20 -6.58 4.09 -13.16
C ASP A 20 -7.16 4.73 -11.89
N ALA A 21 -8.07 4.06 -11.17
CA ALA A 21 -8.64 4.53 -9.91
C ALA A 21 -7.60 4.70 -8.80
N VAL A 22 -6.72 3.71 -8.59
CA VAL A 22 -5.62 3.83 -7.62
C VAL A 22 -4.65 4.95 -8.03
N VAL A 23 -4.36 5.11 -9.32
CA VAL A 23 -3.52 6.20 -9.84
C VAL A 23 -4.16 7.57 -9.59
N ALA A 24 -5.45 7.73 -9.90
CA ALA A 24 -6.18 8.98 -9.67
C ALA A 24 -6.25 9.33 -8.18
N PHE A 25 -6.38 8.32 -7.31
CA PHE A 25 -6.37 8.50 -5.87
C PHE A 25 -5.00 8.95 -5.34
N LEU A 26 -3.91 8.29 -5.77
CA LEU A 26 -2.55 8.61 -5.32
C LEU A 26 -1.96 9.89 -5.95
N GLU A 27 -2.41 10.25 -7.14
CA GLU A 27 -2.00 11.46 -7.87
C GLU A 27 -3.25 12.13 -8.47
N PRO A 28 -3.92 13.02 -7.73
CA PRO A 28 -5.13 13.71 -8.18
C PRO A 28 -4.97 14.53 -9.47
N ARG A 29 -3.73 14.81 -9.90
CA ARG A 29 -3.44 15.49 -11.18
C ARG A 29 -3.12 14.53 -12.32
N ALA A 30 -3.34 13.23 -12.14
CA ALA A 30 -3.23 12.23 -13.19
C ALA A 30 -4.26 12.52 -14.31
N ARG A 31 -3.99 11.99 -15.51
CA ARG A 31 -4.81 12.24 -16.70
C ARG A 31 -5.89 11.18 -16.91
N VAL A 32 -6.32 10.55 -15.82
CA VAL A 32 -7.34 9.50 -15.80
C VAL A 32 -8.50 9.97 -14.93
N ASP A 33 -9.72 9.67 -15.36
CA ASP A 33 -10.96 9.94 -14.61
C ASP A 33 -11.78 8.63 -14.53
N PRO A 34 -11.46 7.75 -13.58
CA PRO A 34 -11.96 6.38 -13.52
C PRO A 34 -13.22 6.23 -12.66
N TRP A 35 -13.79 7.34 -12.18
CA TRP A 35 -14.81 7.33 -11.15
C TRP A 35 -16.21 7.27 -11.75
N ILE A 36 -16.94 6.19 -11.49
CA ILE A 36 -18.37 6.08 -11.81
C ILE A 36 -19.17 6.36 -10.54
N MET A 37 -19.95 7.43 -10.58
CA MET A 37 -20.81 7.89 -9.49
C MET A 37 -22.23 8.12 -10.03
N ARG A 38 -23.24 7.84 -9.21
CA ARG A 38 -24.65 8.06 -9.56
C ARG A 38 -25.42 8.63 -8.38
N GLY A 39 -26.44 9.43 -8.70
CA GLY A 39 -27.25 10.12 -7.70
C GLY A 39 -26.76 11.54 -7.40
N LYS A 40 -27.60 12.32 -6.75
CA LYS A 40 -27.27 13.66 -6.27
C LYS A 40 -26.84 13.57 -4.82
N MET A 41 -25.75 14.24 -4.46
CA MET A 41 -25.18 14.22 -3.12
C MET A 41 -25.17 15.63 -2.54
N ALA A 42 -25.54 15.74 -1.28
CA ALA A 42 -25.45 16.98 -0.51
C ALA A 42 -24.11 17.08 0.22
N ILE A 43 -23.76 18.29 0.65
CA ILE A 43 -22.62 18.49 1.54
C ILE A 43 -22.85 17.68 2.81
N GLY A 44 -21.83 16.95 3.22
CA GLY A 44 -21.87 16.07 4.38
C GLY A 44 -22.27 14.64 4.06
N ASP A 45 -22.84 14.30 2.90
CA ASP A 45 -23.09 12.89 2.54
C ASP A 45 -21.78 12.08 2.52
N LEU A 46 -21.88 10.76 2.66
CA LEU A 46 -20.72 9.87 2.64
C LEU A 46 -20.60 9.16 1.30
N LEU A 47 -19.38 9.12 0.78
CA LEU A 47 -19.00 8.38 -0.40
C LEU A 47 -18.13 7.19 0.01
N VAL A 48 -18.56 5.99 -0.37
CA VAL A 48 -17.84 4.75 -0.16
C VAL A 48 -17.28 4.31 -1.51
N THR A 49 -15.96 4.34 -1.66
CA THR A 49 -15.30 4.05 -2.94
C THR A 49 -14.87 2.60 -3.00
N VAL A 50 -15.37 1.89 -4.02
CA VAL A 50 -15.04 0.48 -4.31
C VAL A 50 -14.20 0.42 -5.58
N LEU A 51 -13.09 -0.31 -5.55
CA LEU A 51 -12.28 -0.60 -6.74
C LEU A 51 -12.84 -1.83 -7.46
N ASP A 52 -12.83 -1.82 -8.80
CA ASP A 52 -13.20 -2.96 -9.65
C ASP A 52 -12.13 -4.08 -9.72
N THR A 53 -11.35 -4.22 -8.65
CA THR A 53 -10.39 -5.32 -8.47
C THR A 53 -11.10 -6.68 -8.44
N THR A 54 -10.31 -7.75 -8.57
CA THR A 54 -10.75 -9.13 -8.43
C THR A 54 -10.03 -9.72 -7.22
N PRO A 55 -10.74 -10.06 -6.12
CA PRO A 55 -12.11 -9.60 -5.81
C PRO A 55 -12.18 -8.09 -5.60
N ARG A 56 -13.38 -7.48 -5.69
CA ARG A 56 -13.56 -6.03 -5.46
C ARG A 56 -13.06 -5.64 -4.08
N THR A 57 -12.48 -4.45 -3.94
CA THR A 57 -11.90 -3.97 -2.67
C THR A 57 -12.43 -2.59 -2.30
N LEU A 58 -12.61 -2.36 -1.02
CA LEU A 58 -12.99 -1.05 -0.49
C LEU A 58 -11.73 -0.16 -0.36
N LEU A 59 -11.75 1.01 -0.98
CA LEU A 59 -10.61 1.94 -0.98
C LEU A 59 -10.65 2.88 0.22
N CYS A 60 -11.72 3.68 0.30
CA CYS A 60 -11.86 4.75 1.26
C CYS A 60 -13.35 5.03 1.54
N ILE A 61 -13.58 5.76 2.63
CA ILE A 61 -14.85 6.40 2.93
C ILE A 61 -14.57 7.89 3.10
N GLU A 62 -15.29 8.72 2.35
CA GLU A 62 -15.05 10.16 2.23
C GLU A 62 -16.32 10.95 2.53
N THR A 63 -16.16 12.18 3.02
CA THR A 63 -17.28 13.11 3.22
C THR A 63 -17.36 14.06 2.04
N VAL A 64 -18.55 14.19 1.44
CA VAL A 64 -18.81 15.12 0.34
C VAL A 64 -18.67 16.56 0.82
N ALA A 65 -17.79 17.33 0.21
CA ALA A 65 -17.45 18.70 0.60
C ALA A 65 -18.25 19.77 -0.18
N ALA A 66 -18.76 19.42 -1.38
CA ALA A 66 -19.62 20.29 -2.18
C ALA A 66 -20.78 19.49 -2.82
N PRO A 67 -21.93 20.13 -3.12
CA PRO A 67 -23.04 19.43 -3.74
C PRO A 67 -22.64 18.83 -5.10
N PHE A 68 -23.00 17.57 -5.32
CA PHE A 68 -22.73 16.85 -6.56
C PHE A 68 -24.04 16.56 -7.30
N ASP A 69 -24.11 16.96 -8.56
CA ASP A 69 -25.29 16.80 -9.42
C ASP A 69 -25.13 15.74 -10.51
N GLY A 70 -23.98 15.07 -10.58
CA GLY A 70 -23.64 14.08 -11.60
C GLY A 70 -22.84 14.63 -12.79
N THR A 71 -22.55 15.94 -12.84
CA THR A 71 -21.93 16.56 -14.03
C THR A 71 -20.54 17.15 -13.80
N SER A 72 -20.20 17.48 -12.56
CA SER A 72 -18.92 18.07 -12.17
C SER A 72 -18.05 17.07 -11.41
N PRO A 73 -16.71 17.24 -11.35
CA PRO A 73 -15.87 16.46 -10.46
C PRO A 73 -16.39 16.51 -9.03
N ILE A 74 -16.34 15.39 -8.32
CA ILE A 74 -16.74 15.36 -6.92
C ILE A 74 -15.70 16.06 -6.05
N GLU A 75 -16.17 16.84 -5.08
CA GLU A 75 -15.32 17.43 -4.05
C GLU A 75 -15.56 16.70 -2.73
N VAL A 76 -14.48 16.22 -2.12
CA VAL A 76 -14.49 15.48 -0.86
C VAL A 76 -13.52 16.14 0.13
N ASP A 77 -13.75 15.92 1.42
CA ASP A 77 -12.88 16.45 2.48
C ASP A 77 -11.46 15.83 2.42
N GLU A 78 -10.42 16.62 2.72
CA GLU A 78 -9.00 16.25 2.54
C GLU A 78 -8.52 15.13 3.49
N ARG A 79 -9.36 14.70 4.44
CA ARG A 79 -9.05 13.63 5.39
C ARG A 79 -9.93 12.41 5.11
N PRO A 80 -9.67 11.65 4.03
CA PRO A 80 -10.39 10.41 3.77
C PRO A 80 -10.18 9.43 4.92
N TYR A 81 -11.21 8.65 5.24
CA TYR A 81 -11.04 7.42 6.01
C TYR A 81 -10.48 6.35 5.07
N GLU A 82 -9.18 6.41 4.84
CA GLU A 82 -8.47 5.35 4.13
C GLU A 82 -8.57 4.05 4.92
N LEU A 83 -8.99 2.98 4.25
CA LEU A 83 -9.16 1.68 4.90
C LEU A 83 -7.87 0.89 4.79
N HIS A 84 -7.37 0.44 5.93
CA HIS A 84 -6.13 -0.32 5.99
C HIS A 84 -6.30 -1.66 5.30
N GLY A 85 -5.29 -2.01 4.50
CA GLY A 85 -5.24 -3.31 3.83
C GLY A 85 -6.25 -3.50 2.69
N LEU A 86 -6.99 -2.46 2.24
CA LEU A 86 -8.00 -2.54 1.17
C LEU A 86 -8.87 -3.81 1.32
N PRO A 87 -9.77 -3.88 2.33
CA PRO A 87 -10.53 -5.09 2.60
C PRO A 87 -11.32 -5.52 1.36
N THR A 88 -11.41 -6.82 1.13
CA THR A 88 -12.16 -7.33 -0.01
C THR A 88 -13.65 -7.30 0.29
N VAL A 89 -14.47 -7.02 -0.73
CA VAL A 89 -15.92 -7.07 -0.62
C VAL A 89 -16.40 -8.44 -0.12
N PRO A 90 -15.94 -9.59 -0.65
CA PRO A 90 -16.35 -10.90 -0.15
C PRO A 90 -16.00 -11.13 1.34
N GLU A 91 -14.85 -10.65 1.81
CA GLU A 91 -14.48 -10.72 3.23
C GLU A 91 -15.45 -9.93 4.10
N LEU A 92 -15.80 -8.70 3.68
CA LEU A 92 -16.75 -7.86 4.40
C LEU A 92 -18.16 -8.48 4.40
N GLU A 93 -18.62 -8.98 3.25
CA GLU A 93 -19.91 -9.65 3.10
C GLU A 93 -20.02 -10.87 4.01
N GLN A 94 -18.99 -11.72 4.04
CA GLN A 94 -18.96 -12.90 4.89
C GLN A 94 -18.93 -12.53 6.38
N ARG A 95 -18.02 -11.63 6.78
CA ARG A 95 -17.80 -11.29 8.19
C ARG A 95 -18.97 -10.53 8.81
N TRP A 96 -19.58 -9.63 8.04
CA TRP A 96 -20.63 -8.73 8.51
C TRP A 96 -22.03 -9.16 8.06
N SER A 97 -22.14 -10.25 7.31
CA SER A 97 -23.40 -10.77 6.73
C SER A 97 -24.14 -9.71 5.89
N ILE A 98 -23.40 -8.85 5.20
CA ILE A 98 -23.93 -7.81 4.30
C ILE A 98 -23.88 -8.28 2.85
N THR A 99 -24.65 -7.64 1.98
CA THR A 99 -24.54 -7.78 0.52
C THR A 99 -24.16 -6.43 -0.04
N PHE A 100 -22.96 -6.32 -0.61
CA PHE A 100 -22.43 -5.05 -1.09
C PHE A 100 -23.02 -4.73 -2.46
N PRO A 101 -23.52 -3.50 -2.68
CA PRO A 101 -24.05 -3.10 -3.98
C PRO A 101 -23.03 -3.32 -5.10
N THR A 102 -23.50 -3.83 -6.24
CA THR A 102 -22.68 -3.93 -7.46
C THR A 102 -22.67 -2.62 -8.24
N ASP A 103 -23.82 -1.96 -8.32
CA ASP A 103 -23.99 -0.71 -9.03
C ASP A 103 -23.61 0.49 -8.14
N PRO A 104 -22.92 1.50 -8.70
CA PRO A 104 -22.69 2.76 -8.00
C PRO A 104 -24.01 3.53 -7.85
N GLY A 105 -24.16 4.25 -6.75
CA GLY A 105 -25.40 4.97 -6.44
C GLY A 105 -25.73 5.06 -4.95
N PRO A 106 -26.91 5.59 -4.61
CA PRO A 106 -27.38 5.69 -3.23
C PRO A 106 -27.60 4.31 -2.61
N VAL A 107 -27.30 4.20 -1.32
CA VAL A 107 -27.50 3.01 -0.49
C VAL A 107 -28.66 3.25 0.47
N ASP A 108 -29.48 2.23 0.71
CA ASP A 108 -30.53 2.30 1.71
C ASP A 108 -29.94 2.44 3.12
N ASP A 109 -30.63 3.19 3.97
CA ASP A 109 -30.21 3.55 5.31
C ASP A 109 -29.74 2.36 6.17
N ALA A 110 -30.48 1.24 6.14
CA ALA A 110 -30.16 0.08 6.94
C ALA A 110 -28.88 -0.63 6.47
N LEU A 111 -28.66 -0.74 5.15
CA LEU A 111 -27.43 -1.29 4.60
C LEU A 111 -26.25 -0.33 4.78
N ALA A 112 -26.49 0.98 4.60
CA ALA A 112 -25.50 2.03 4.78
C ALA A 112 -24.82 1.93 6.15
N ASP A 113 -25.59 1.86 7.23
CA ASP A 113 -25.04 1.76 8.59
C ASP A 113 -24.18 0.50 8.78
N ARG A 114 -24.54 -0.61 8.13
CA ARG A 114 -23.78 -1.86 8.19
C ARG A 114 -22.49 -1.79 7.38
N ILE A 115 -22.51 -1.16 6.20
CA ILE A 115 -21.32 -0.92 5.37
C ILE A 115 -20.33 -0.03 6.12
N LEU A 116 -20.78 1.08 6.72
CA LEU A 116 -19.92 1.97 7.49
C LEU A 116 -19.31 1.25 8.70
N THR A 117 -20.12 0.45 9.42
CA THR A 117 -19.63 -0.39 10.53
C THR A 117 -18.57 -1.38 10.07
N ALA A 118 -18.80 -2.04 8.93
CA ALA A 118 -17.86 -2.98 8.34
C ALA A 118 -16.55 -2.30 7.90
N GLY A 119 -16.63 -1.15 7.23
CA GLY A 119 -15.45 -0.36 6.87
C GLY A 119 -14.67 0.09 8.10
N GLN A 120 -15.36 0.55 9.15
CA GLN A 120 -14.74 1.00 10.40
C GLN A 120 -13.93 -0.09 11.10
N SER A 121 -14.23 -1.39 10.94
CA SER A 121 -13.39 -2.44 11.52
C SER A 121 -12.04 -2.62 10.85
N HIS A 122 -11.88 -2.05 9.64
CA HIS A 122 -10.63 -1.97 8.91
C HIS A 122 -10.00 -0.57 8.99
N TYR A 123 -10.59 0.33 9.77
CA TYR A 123 -9.96 1.59 10.12
C TYR A 123 -8.94 1.37 11.23
N ALA A 124 -7.67 1.30 10.86
CA ALA A 124 -6.55 1.51 11.77
C ALA A 124 -6.01 2.95 11.63
N HIS A 125 -5.14 3.38 12.54
CA HIS A 125 -4.35 4.60 12.36
C HIS A 125 -3.02 4.33 11.62
N TYR A 126 -2.73 3.07 11.27
CA TYR A 126 -1.37 2.63 10.92
C TYR A 126 -1.36 1.53 9.85
N PHE A 127 -0.61 1.77 8.76
CA PHE A 127 -0.49 0.95 7.54
C PHE A 127 0.53 -0.18 7.76
N GLY A 128 0.23 -1.44 7.37
CA GLY A 128 1.26 -2.49 7.47
C GLY A 128 0.93 -3.90 6.96
N ASP A 129 -0.34 -4.26 6.81
CA ASP A 129 -0.69 -5.63 6.38
C ASP A 129 -0.95 -5.66 4.87
N ILE A 130 0.13 -5.86 4.09
CA ILE A 130 0.07 -6.24 2.67
C ILE A 130 -0.19 -7.76 2.55
N ASP A 131 -1.06 -8.29 3.39
CA ASP A 131 -1.34 -9.73 3.40
C ASP A 131 -1.95 -10.11 2.04
N THR A 132 -1.19 -10.91 1.31
CA THR A 132 -1.43 -11.22 -0.11
C THR A 132 -1.50 -12.74 -0.28
N LEU A 133 -2.60 -13.32 0.20
CA LEU A 133 -2.86 -14.75 0.08
C LEU A 133 -3.04 -15.20 -1.38
N ASP A 134 -3.67 -14.36 -2.21
CA ASP A 134 -3.68 -14.51 -3.67
C ASP A 134 -2.85 -13.37 -4.30
N PRO A 135 -1.54 -13.58 -4.48
CA PRO A 135 -0.63 -12.52 -4.91
C PRO A 135 -0.80 -12.12 -6.39
N THR A 136 -1.52 -12.93 -7.17
CA THR A 136 -1.78 -12.66 -8.58
C THR A 136 -3.05 -11.86 -8.83
N SER A 137 -3.89 -11.73 -7.80
CA SER A 137 -5.11 -10.96 -7.84
C SER A 137 -4.86 -9.45 -8.04
N THR A 138 -5.76 -8.77 -8.74
CA THR A 138 -5.67 -7.31 -8.86
C THR A 138 -5.95 -6.60 -7.54
N ALA A 139 -6.65 -7.25 -6.61
CA ALA A 139 -6.77 -6.79 -5.22
C ALA A 139 -5.41 -6.74 -4.51
N ALA A 140 -4.59 -7.78 -4.67
CA ALA A 140 -3.22 -7.79 -4.14
C ALA A 140 -2.36 -6.69 -4.78
N HIS A 141 -2.46 -6.50 -6.10
CA HIS A 141 -1.71 -5.44 -6.79
C HIS A 141 -2.13 -4.04 -6.34
N ALA A 142 -3.43 -3.80 -6.14
CA ALA A 142 -3.93 -2.54 -5.58
C ALA A 142 -3.35 -2.30 -4.18
N ARG A 143 -3.35 -3.32 -3.31
CA ARG A 143 -2.73 -3.24 -1.96
C ARG A 143 -1.26 -2.90 -2.03
N THR A 144 -0.51 -3.57 -2.89
CA THR A 144 0.92 -3.29 -3.08
C THR A 144 1.14 -1.84 -3.54
N LEU A 145 0.41 -1.36 -4.54
CA LEU A 145 0.56 0.00 -5.04
C LEU A 145 0.19 1.07 -4.00
N MET A 146 -0.91 0.85 -3.28
CA MET A 146 -1.36 1.73 -2.20
C MET A 146 -0.38 1.77 -1.03
N ASN A 147 0.15 0.61 -0.62
CA ASN A 147 1.15 0.53 0.45
C ASN A 147 2.41 1.34 0.11
N GLU A 148 2.89 1.21 -1.14
CA GLU A 148 4.09 1.92 -1.60
C GLU A 148 3.82 3.40 -1.93
N ARG A 149 2.57 3.86 -1.82
CA ARG A 149 2.14 5.24 -2.12
C ARG A 149 2.61 5.73 -3.49
N GLY A 150 2.56 4.85 -4.49
CA GLY A 150 3.00 5.19 -5.85
C GLY A 150 4.52 5.25 -6.04
N ASN A 151 5.32 4.79 -5.08
CA ASN A 151 6.76 4.66 -5.23
C ASN A 151 7.15 3.27 -5.75
N CYS A 152 8.31 3.19 -6.39
CA CYS A 152 8.92 1.92 -6.75
C CYS A 152 9.48 1.23 -5.50
N THR A 153 9.00 0.04 -5.13
CA THR A 153 9.49 -0.72 -3.98
C THR A 153 11.00 -0.97 -4.05
N GLY A 154 11.53 -1.16 -5.26
CA GLY A 154 12.93 -1.51 -5.48
C GLY A 154 13.94 -0.35 -5.33
N CYS A 155 13.53 0.90 -5.52
CA CYS A 155 14.43 2.05 -5.44
C CYS A 155 13.90 3.26 -4.66
N GLY A 156 12.67 3.18 -4.13
CA GLY A 156 11.99 4.26 -3.42
C GLY A 156 11.63 5.47 -4.28
N SER A 157 11.96 5.47 -5.58
CA SER A 157 11.69 6.62 -6.45
C SER A 157 10.20 6.70 -6.80
N PRO A 158 9.60 7.91 -6.82
CA PRO A 158 8.23 8.11 -7.27
C PRO A 158 8.02 7.58 -8.68
N MET A 159 6.94 6.84 -8.89
CA MET A 159 6.53 6.42 -10.23
C MET A 159 5.89 7.61 -10.96
N PRO A 160 5.97 7.68 -12.29
CA PRO A 160 5.47 8.80 -13.07
C PRO A 160 3.93 8.79 -13.21
N LEU A 161 3.19 8.68 -12.10
CA LEU A 161 1.73 8.54 -12.05
C LEU A 161 1.00 9.72 -12.73
N ARG A 162 1.52 10.94 -12.64
CA ARG A 162 0.94 12.11 -13.31
C ARG A 162 0.87 11.98 -14.84
N LYS A 163 1.82 11.24 -15.43
CA LYS A 163 1.88 10.99 -16.89
C LYS A 163 1.31 9.62 -17.26
N PHE A 164 0.84 8.87 -16.27
CA PHE A 164 0.25 7.55 -16.46
C PHE A 164 -0.96 7.65 -17.39
N ASN A 165 -1.06 6.68 -18.27
CA ASN A 165 -2.24 6.43 -19.09
C ASN A 165 -2.51 4.92 -19.12
N SER A 166 -3.69 4.51 -19.58
CA SER A 166 -4.13 3.11 -19.58
C SER A 166 -3.25 2.14 -20.39
N SER A 167 -2.32 2.64 -21.23
CA SER A 167 -1.34 1.81 -21.93
C SER A 167 -0.04 1.60 -21.13
N ASP A 168 0.21 2.43 -20.12
CA ASP A 168 1.35 2.26 -19.23
C ASP A 168 1.11 1.05 -18.32
N ARG A 169 2.04 0.10 -18.34
CA ARG A 169 2.03 -1.03 -17.42
C ARG A 169 2.94 -0.74 -16.25
N LEU A 170 2.37 -0.73 -15.04
CA LEU A 170 3.16 -0.92 -13.83
C LEU A 170 3.56 -2.39 -13.76
N HIS A 171 4.80 -2.65 -13.34
CA HIS A 171 5.29 -4.02 -13.18
C HIS A 171 5.07 -4.47 -11.75
N PHE A 172 4.15 -5.42 -11.56
CA PHE A 172 3.89 -6.04 -10.28
C PHE A 172 4.68 -7.35 -10.17
N HIS A 173 5.54 -7.44 -9.15
CA HIS A 173 6.11 -8.69 -8.68
C HIS A 173 5.10 -9.33 -7.72
N SER A 174 4.46 -10.40 -8.18
CA SER A 174 3.41 -11.09 -7.46
C SER A 174 4.02 -12.14 -6.53
N ALA A 175 4.02 -11.87 -5.23
CA ALA A 175 4.50 -12.79 -4.20
C ALA A 175 3.58 -12.74 -2.99
N SER A 176 3.37 -13.89 -2.35
CA SER A 176 2.63 -13.93 -1.10
C SER A 176 3.47 -13.36 0.03
N ARG A 177 2.86 -12.47 0.80
CA ARG A 177 3.40 -12.03 2.10
C ARG A 177 2.45 -12.49 3.20
N ILE A 178 2.85 -13.52 3.91
CA ILE A 178 2.13 -14.08 5.07
C ILE A 178 3.05 -14.22 6.29
N PHE A 179 4.15 -13.48 6.32
CA PHE A 179 5.16 -13.57 7.35
C PHE A 179 5.31 -12.24 8.08
N ARG A 180 5.57 -12.34 9.39
CA ARG A 180 6.00 -11.22 10.23
C ARG A 180 7.51 -11.02 10.20
N GLN A 181 8.26 -12.10 10.04
CA GLN A 181 9.70 -12.13 9.87
C GLN A 181 10.02 -13.03 8.68
N ALA A 182 10.79 -12.49 7.72
CA ALA A 182 11.14 -13.23 6.52
C ALA A 182 12.19 -14.30 6.80
N GLU A 183 11.92 -15.51 6.36
CA GLU A 183 12.81 -16.66 6.37
C GLU A 183 13.47 -16.85 4.98
N PRO A 184 14.55 -17.64 4.87
CA PRO A 184 15.12 -17.99 3.59
C PRO A 184 14.08 -18.65 2.66
N GLY A 185 13.91 -18.08 1.45
CA GLY A 185 12.95 -18.56 0.46
C GLY A 185 11.63 -17.79 0.44
N ASP A 186 11.33 -17.01 1.49
CA ASP A 186 10.21 -16.06 1.45
C ASP A 186 10.44 -15.00 0.37
N ASP A 187 9.35 -14.43 -0.12
CA ASP A 187 9.36 -13.40 -1.16
C ASP A 187 8.46 -12.22 -0.76
N TYR A 188 8.50 -11.12 -1.50
CA TYR A 188 7.83 -9.89 -1.09
C TYR A 188 7.13 -9.22 -2.28
N PRO A 189 5.81 -8.94 -2.19
CA PRO A 189 5.07 -8.30 -3.28
C PRO A 189 5.61 -6.90 -3.53
N ALA A 190 5.84 -6.55 -4.80
CA ALA A 190 6.47 -5.28 -5.15
C ALA A 190 5.85 -4.65 -6.40
N VAL A 191 5.89 -3.33 -6.47
CA VAL A 191 5.63 -2.58 -7.69
C VAL A 191 6.92 -1.89 -8.14
N LEU A 192 7.33 -2.16 -9.38
CA LEU A 192 8.66 -1.82 -9.88
C LEU A 192 8.59 -0.84 -11.04
N CYS A 193 9.47 0.16 -11.01
CA CYS A 193 9.76 0.96 -12.19
C CYS A 193 10.51 0.12 -13.23
N ARG A 194 10.41 0.51 -14.51
CA ARG A 194 11.07 -0.19 -15.64
C ARG A 194 12.56 -0.48 -15.39
N LYS A 195 13.28 0.44 -14.74
CA LYS A 195 14.71 0.26 -14.41
C LYS A 195 14.92 -0.86 -13.38
N CYS A 196 14.11 -0.91 -12.33
CA CYS A 196 14.20 -1.97 -11.31
C CYS A 196 13.76 -3.32 -11.87
N THR A 197 12.69 -3.38 -12.67
CA THR A 197 12.29 -4.60 -13.38
C THR A 197 13.41 -5.13 -14.27
N GLY A 198 14.01 -4.25 -15.09
CA GLY A 198 15.14 -4.62 -15.95
C GLY A 198 16.35 -5.10 -15.15
N ARG A 199 16.72 -4.41 -14.07
CA ARG A 199 17.85 -4.77 -13.21
C ARG A 199 17.67 -6.14 -12.55
N MET A 200 16.48 -6.40 -11.99
CA MET A 200 16.15 -7.68 -11.38
C MET A 200 16.23 -8.82 -12.39
N ALA A 201 15.70 -8.63 -13.60
CA ALA A 201 15.78 -9.61 -14.66
C ALA A 201 17.23 -9.88 -15.11
N THR A 202 18.02 -8.83 -15.35
CA THR A 202 19.43 -8.97 -15.79
C THR A 202 20.35 -9.55 -14.73
N SER A 203 20.02 -9.40 -13.44
CA SER A 203 20.79 -10.00 -12.35
C SER A 203 20.39 -11.45 -12.06
N GLY A 204 19.42 -12.01 -12.79
CA GLY A 204 19.00 -13.40 -12.66
C GLY A 204 18.16 -13.70 -11.42
N HIS A 205 17.65 -12.68 -10.72
CA HIS A 205 16.85 -12.88 -9.52
C HIS A 205 15.36 -13.02 -9.89
N THR A 206 14.73 -14.09 -9.40
CA THR A 206 13.27 -14.28 -9.47
C THR A 206 12.58 -13.97 -8.15
N ASN A 207 13.32 -13.95 -7.04
CA ASN A 207 12.85 -13.58 -5.71
C ASN A 207 13.23 -12.11 -5.43
N PHE A 208 12.25 -11.31 -5.00
CA PHE A 208 12.45 -9.87 -4.81
C PHE A 208 13.25 -9.55 -3.55
N ILE A 209 13.10 -10.31 -2.47
CA ILE A 209 13.92 -10.15 -1.25
C ILE A 209 15.39 -10.39 -1.59
N ASP A 210 15.69 -11.45 -2.31
CA ASP A 210 17.05 -11.81 -2.71
C ASP A 210 17.65 -10.74 -3.63
N TYR A 211 16.86 -10.27 -4.60
CA TYR A 211 17.25 -9.13 -5.44
C TYR A 211 17.61 -7.90 -4.59
N MET A 212 16.79 -7.55 -3.60
CA MET A 212 17.02 -6.39 -2.75
C MET A 212 18.27 -6.54 -1.87
N LEU A 213 18.50 -7.72 -1.29
CA LEU A 213 19.68 -8.02 -0.50
C LEU A 213 20.97 -8.04 -1.36
N ALA A 214 20.89 -8.57 -2.58
CA ALA A 214 22.02 -8.68 -3.50
C ALA A 214 22.47 -7.34 -4.11
N LYS A 215 21.67 -6.27 -3.97
CA LYS A 215 22.09 -4.90 -4.32
C LYS A 215 23.18 -4.36 -3.40
N ASN A 216 23.33 -4.94 -2.21
CA ASN A 216 24.31 -4.54 -1.22
C ASN A 216 25.60 -5.37 -1.37
N PRO A 217 26.75 -4.90 -0.82
CA PRO A 217 28.01 -5.61 -0.94
C PRO A 217 27.94 -7.06 -0.42
N PRO A 218 28.64 -8.03 -1.04
CA PRO A 218 28.68 -9.39 -0.51
C PRO A 218 29.32 -9.43 0.88
N CYS A 219 28.90 -10.38 1.69
CA CYS A 219 29.43 -10.54 3.04
C CYS A 219 30.93 -10.84 3.00
N PRO A 220 31.79 -10.07 3.70
CA PRO A 220 33.24 -10.31 3.72
C PRO A 220 33.61 -11.58 4.48
N HIS A 221 32.74 -12.09 5.36
CA HIS A 221 32.99 -13.28 6.16
C HIS A 221 32.63 -14.58 5.42
N CYS A 222 31.45 -14.67 4.81
CA CYS A 222 30.98 -15.91 4.16
C CYS A 222 30.79 -15.82 2.64
N GLY A 223 31.01 -14.65 2.03
CA GLY A 223 30.84 -14.43 0.58
C GLY A 223 29.37 -14.38 0.10
N ALA A 224 28.39 -14.58 0.98
CA ALA A 224 26.98 -14.59 0.58
C ALA A 224 26.48 -13.21 0.12
N HIS A 225 25.68 -13.18 -0.95
CA HIS A 225 24.99 -11.99 -1.47
C HIS A 225 23.64 -11.76 -0.79
N ARG A 226 23.59 -11.92 0.54
CA ARG A 226 22.38 -11.74 1.36
C ARG A 226 22.59 -10.63 2.38
N THR A 227 22.98 -9.45 1.93
CA THR A 227 23.37 -8.35 2.82
C THR A 227 22.20 -7.39 3.02
N ALA A 228 21.76 -7.21 4.26
CA ALA A 228 20.77 -6.22 4.64
C ALA A 228 21.46 -4.91 5.08
N GLN A 229 20.84 -3.78 4.78
CA GLN A 229 21.27 -2.48 5.32
C GLN A 229 20.82 -2.36 6.77
N CYS A 230 21.70 -1.94 7.65
CA CYS A 230 21.31 -1.63 9.02
C CYS A 230 20.39 -0.41 9.05
N ALA A 231 19.47 -0.38 10.01
CA ALA A 231 18.55 0.72 10.22
C ALA A 231 18.43 0.98 11.74
N PRO A 232 19.17 1.95 12.30
CA PRO A 232 19.11 2.29 13.71
C PRO A 232 17.91 3.18 14.03
N GLY A 233 17.65 3.30 15.32
CA GLY A 233 16.57 4.11 15.87
C GLY A 233 15.48 3.26 16.50
N MET A 234 14.51 3.92 17.11
CA MET A 234 13.34 3.25 17.64
C MET A 234 12.51 2.77 16.45
N PRO A 235 12.26 1.46 16.28
CA PRO A 235 11.30 1.00 15.29
C PRO A 235 9.98 1.67 15.63
N VAL A 236 9.47 2.49 14.72
CA VAL A 236 8.27 3.28 15.01
C VAL A 236 7.08 2.33 15.16
N HIS A 237 7.18 1.10 14.62
CA HIS A 237 6.20 0.04 14.78
C HIS A 237 6.81 -1.38 14.74
N PRO A 238 6.11 -2.41 15.25
CA PRO A 238 6.59 -3.79 15.26
C PRO A 238 6.70 -4.47 13.87
N PHE A 239 6.60 -3.73 12.76
CA PHE A 239 6.51 -4.30 11.41
C PHE A 239 7.31 -3.56 10.32
N ASP A 240 8.24 -2.67 10.68
CA ASP A 240 9.24 -2.09 9.74
C ASP A 240 10.33 -3.11 9.34
N HIS A 241 9.91 -4.33 9.04
CA HIS A 241 10.75 -5.43 8.58
C HIS A 241 10.66 -5.52 7.06
N LEU A 242 11.05 -4.46 6.36
CA LEU A 242 11.51 -4.67 4.99
C LEU A 242 12.60 -5.76 5.08
N PRO A 243 12.46 -6.92 4.43
CA PRO A 243 13.36 -8.06 4.67
C PRO A 243 14.84 -7.73 4.44
N TRP A 244 15.10 -6.75 3.58
CA TRP A 244 16.41 -6.19 3.25
C TRP A 244 16.93 -5.12 4.23
N LEU A 245 16.24 -4.83 5.32
CA LEU A 245 16.68 -3.94 6.41
C LEU A 245 16.89 -4.69 7.73
N ALA A 246 18.07 -4.55 8.32
CA ALA A 246 18.39 -5.07 9.64
C ALA A 246 18.19 -3.97 10.69
N VAL A 247 17.12 -4.08 11.48
CA VAL A 247 16.90 -3.16 12.61
C VAL A 247 18.07 -3.29 13.59
N THR A 248 18.77 -2.18 13.81
CA THR A 248 19.80 -2.07 14.84
C THR A 248 19.22 -1.29 16.03
N GLY A 249 19.74 -1.51 17.24
CA GLY A 249 19.22 -0.86 18.45
C GLY A 249 19.16 0.67 18.35
N CYS A 250 18.51 1.30 19.32
CA CYS A 250 18.27 2.76 19.31
C CYS A 250 19.55 3.60 19.45
N VAL A 251 20.62 3.03 20.00
CA VAL A 251 21.87 3.74 20.25
C VAL A 251 22.72 3.73 18.98
N VAL A 252 22.88 4.90 18.38
CA VAL A 252 23.79 5.13 17.26
C VAL A 252 25.15 5.59 17.78
N GLY A 253 26.22 5.15 17.12
CA GLY A 253 27.58 5.55 17.46
C GLY A 253 28.57 5.19 16.35
N PRO A 254 29.87 5.48 16.57
CA PRO A 254 30.93 5.22 15.59
C PRO A 254 31.07 3.73 15.17
N ASP A 255 30.60 2.83 16.03
CA ASP A 255 30.62 1.38 15.81
C ASP A 255 29.30 0.84 15.24
N THR A 256 28.33 1.69 14.92
CA THR A 256 27.07 1.24 14.30
C THR A 256 27.37 0.67 12.91
N PRO A 257 27.12 -0.63 12.68
CA PRO A 257 27.41 -1.26 11.41
C PRO A 257 26.49 -0.70 10.33
N GLU A 258 27.01 -0.59 9.12
CA GLU A 258 26.21 -0.21 7.94
C GLU A 258 25.45 -1.42 7.38
N TRP A 259 26.02 -2.62 7.53
CA TRP A 259 25.55 -3.85 6.89
C TRP A 259 25.45 -5.01 7.87
N THR A 260 24.50 -5.92 7.63
CA THR A 260 24.38 -7.21 8.32
C THR A 260 24.05 -8.33 7.33
N CYS A 261 24.82 -9.43 7.37
CA CYS A 261 24.57 -10.60 6.53
C CYS A 261 23.41 -11.42 7.07
N ARG A 262 22.39 -11.69 6.24
CA ARG A 262 21.26 -12.56 6.61
C ARG A 262 21.58 -14.06 6.56
N ALA A 263 22.77 -14.45 6.10
CA ALA A 263 23.19 -15.85 6.04
C ALA A 263 24.03 -16.28 7.26
N CYS A 264 24.94 -15.42 7.74
CA CYS A 264 25.83 -15.74 8.86
C CYS A 264 25.77 -14.73 10.03
N SER A 265 24.89 -13.75 9.95
CA SER A 265 24.71 -12.69 10.97
C SER A 265 25.93 -11.81 11.24
N HIS A 266 26.97 -11.89 10.41
CA HIS A 266 28.11 -10.98 10.49
C HIS A 266 27.69 -9.56 10.11
N SER A 267 28.08 -8.58 10.93
CA SER A 267 27.82 -7.14 10.70
C SER A 267 29.14 -6.39 10.47
N TRP A 268 29.15 -5.44 9.53
CA TRP A 268 30.34 -4.68 9.14
C TRP A 268 30.00 -3.31 8.53
N GLY A 269 31.04 -2.54 8.20
CA GLY A 269 30.92 -1.18 7.67
C GLY A 269 30.68 -0.16 8.78
N GLN A 270 30.72 1.13 8.43
CA GLN A 270 30.45 2.23 9.35
C GLN A 270 29.35 3.10 8.77
N MET A 271 28.19 3.09 9.41
CA MET A 271 27.04 3.87 8.95
C MET A 271 27.26 5.37 9.12
N PHE A 272 27.89 5.75 10.23
CA PHE A 272 28.16 7.14 10.58
C PHE A 272 29.66 7.37 10.56
N PRO A 273 30.14 8.44 9.89
CA PRO A 273 31.55 8.85 9.98
C PRO A 273 31.94 9.16 11.43
N PRO A 274 33.23 9.07 11.79
CA PRO A 274 33.72 9.35 13.15
C PRO A 274 33.34 10.74 13.69
N ASP A 275 33.16 11.71 12.78
CA ASP A 275 32.85 13.12 13.12
C ASP A 275 31.35 13.41 13.24
N HIS A 276 30.49 12.38 13.20
CA HIS A 276 29.05 12.60 13.35
C HIS A 276 28.73 13.04 14.79
N PRO A 277 28.08 14.20 15.01
CA PRO A 277 27.76 14.65 16.35
C PRO A 277 26.90 13.61 17.06
N GLN A 278 27.38 13.17 18.22
CA GLN A 278 26.63 12.31 19.14
C GLN A 278 25.50 13.18 19.71
N HIS A 279 24.26 12.85 19.37
CA HIS A 279 23.11 13.39 20.08
C HIS A 279 22.83 12.44 21.24
N ASP A 280 23.32 12.84 22.42
CA ASP A 280 22.98 12.25 23.72
C ASP A 280 21.47 12.39 24.02
#